data_AF-A0A183BIV1-F1
#
_entry.id   AF-A0A183BIV1-F1
#
_cell.length_a   1.000
_cell.length_b   1.000
_cell.length_c   1.000
_cell.angle_alpha   90.00
_cell.angle_beta   90.00
_cell.angle_gamma   90.00
#
_symmetry.space_group_name_H-M   'P 1'
#
loop_
_entity.id
_entity.type
_entity.pdbx_description
1 polymer ?
#
loop_
_entity_poly.entity_id
_entity_poly.type
_entity_poly.pdbx_seq_one_letter_code
_entity_poly.pdbx_strand_id
1 'polypeptide(L)'
;MTYAVSVSKILEEIPLEDFVIFEKIHRALQSETVFENFIRTLALYNKNLVSRSELTDLVTPFLAEHPELLKQFKDILGGLVTIGLHPRKQRPLEDRLPQDLAEHIDYNTCKQHGVSYRCLPEDANRPVCSGRTSLCDKVLNNLYVSFPKWSSEDSAPITSKKSPFEELMYRTEDERFEVDIFIEVNLAAITALEYARRKIEPLGHEDAKKFMADADLGCSTTFLARAVKKLYGEHGSKILFALKENPLVAVPMVLRRLREKDVECRGLRKEYNEIWRDQVEKNYLKSLDHQALTFKANDVKDIRSKGFILQLENIYDEARWMTTGCTSRPCQHHEFKFLRFNIYSSKDADE
;
A
#
# COMPACT_ATOMS: atom_id res chain seq x y z
N MET A 1 -25.78 31.98 -6.88
CA MET A 1 -25.24 32.60 -5.65
C MET A 1 -23.74 32.76 -5.85
N THR A 2 -23.29 33.98 -6.08
CA THR A 2 -21.87 34.34 -6.19
C THR A 2 -21.27 34.24 -4.78
N TYR A 3 -20.54 33.16 -4.51
CA TYR A 3 -19.81 32.99 -3.26
C TYR A 3 -18.61 33.95 -3.27
N ALA A 4 -18.81 35.16 -2.73
CA ALA A 4 -17.72 36.10 -2.47
C ALA A 4 -16.87 35.54 -1.32
N VAL A 5 -15.84 34.78 -1.68
CA VAL A 5 -14.81 34.31 -0.75
C VAL A 5 -13.78 35.43 -0.64
N SER A 6 -13.62 36.02 0.56
CA SER A 6 -12.67 37.11 0.77
C SER A 6 -11.24 36.58 0.71
N VAL A 7 -10.53 36.91 -0.38
CA VAL A 7 -9.14 36.50 -0.66
C VAL A 7 -8.19 36.88 0.49
N SER A 8 -8.42 38.03 1.12
CA SER A 8 -7.66 38.50 2.28
C SER A 8 -7.67 37.54 3.46
N LYS A 9 -8.80 36.89 3.73
CA LYS A 9 -8.94 35.97 4.87
C LYS A 9 -8.22 34.64 4.64
N ILE A 10 -8.11 34.21 3.39
CA ILE A 10 -7.38 32.97 3.03
C ILE A 10 -5.87 33.19 3.16
N LEU A 11 -5.38 34.37 2.78
CA LEU A 11 -3.96 34.72 2.89
C LEU A 11 -3.47 34.77 4.34
N GLU A 12 -4.35 35.08 5.30
CA GLU A 12 -4.04 35.06 6.74
C GLU A 12 -3.92 33.65 7.33
N GLU A 13 -4.50 32.63 6.70
CA GLU A 13 -4.52 31.23 7.18
C GLU A 13 -3.37 30.37 6.62
N ILE A 14 -2.48 30.94 5.79
CA ILE A 14 -1.37 30.21 5.16
C ILE A 14 -0.23 30.02 6.17
N PRO A 15 0.27 28.78 6.37
CA PRO A 15 1.47 28.54 7.18
C PRO A 15 2.68 29.35 6.69
N LEU A 16 3.47 29.89 7.61
CA LEU A 16 4.65 30.72 7.30
C LEU A 16 5.66 30.03 6.36
N GLU A 17 5.75 28.70 6.38
CA GLU A 17 6.63 27.90 5.52
C GLU A 17 6.15 27.87 4.05
N ASP A 18 4.83 27.99 3.82
CA ASP A 18 4.21 27.95 2.49
C ASP A 18 4.04 29.36 1.88
N PHE A 19 4.10 30.40 2.70
CA PHE A 19 3.97 31.81 2.29
C PHE A 19 4.96 32.21 1.19
N VAL A 20 6.20 31.68 1.24
CA VAL A 20 7.25 31.99 0.25
C VAL A 20 6.89 31.50 -1.15
N ILE A 21 6.23 30.34 -1.27
CA ILE A 21 5.80 29.83 -2.57
C ILE A 21 4.57 30.57 -3.06
N PHE A 22 3.64 30.92 -2.16
CA PHE A 22 2.49 31.76 -2.52
C PHE A 22 2.90 33.15 -3.04
N GLU A 23 3.90 33.78 -2.42
CA GLU A 23 4.51 35.04 -2.91
C GLU A 23 5.10 34.87 -4.32
N LYS A 24 5.81 33.76 -4.57
CA LYS A 24 6.37 33.47 -5.90
C LYS A 24 5.29 33.25 -6.95
N ILE A 25 4.22 32.53 -6.61
CA ILE A 25 3.06 32.30 -7.49
C ILE A 25 2.34 33.62 -7.76
N HIS A 26 2.16 34.47 -6.75
CA HIS A 26 1.54 35.78 -6.91
C HIS A 26 2.33 36.67 -7.88
N ARG A 27 3.66 36.73 -7.73
CA ARG A 27 4.54 37.46 -8.66
C ARG A 27 4.55 36.87 -10.07
N ALA A 28 4.47 35.55 -10.19
CA ALA A 28 4.49 34.84 -11.46
C ALA A 28 3.20 35.08 -12.27
N LEU A 29 2.05 35.16 -11.62
CA LEU A 29 0.76 35.29 -12.32
C LEU A 29 0.51 36.70 -12.87
N GLN A 30 1.25 37.72 -12.42
CA GLN A 30 1.29 39.14 -12.85
C GLN A 30 -0.05 39.91 -12.88
N SER A 31 -1.18 39.22 -12.99
CA SER A 31 -2.53 39.74 -13.10
C SER A 31 -3.31 39.38 -11.85
N GLU A 32 -3.81 40.41 -11.18
CA GLU A 32 -4.57 40.28 -9.92
C GLU A 32 -5.84 39.45 -10.11
N THR A 33 -6.53 39.59 -11.25
CA THR A 33 -7.73 38.80 -11.57
C THR A 33 -7.43 37.31 -11.79
N VAL A 34 -6.26 36.99 -12.34
CA VAL A 34 -5.77 35.62 -12.55
C VAL A 34 -5.38 35.00 -11.21
N PHE A 35 -4.71 35.77 -10.35
CA PHE A 35 -4.39 35.34 -9.00
C PHE A 35 -5.66 35.08 -8.16
N GLU A 36 -6.69 35.92 -8.26
CA GLU A 36 -7.97 35.67 -7.59
C GLU A 36 -8.64 34.38 -8.08
N ASN A 37 -8.57 34.08 -9.38
CA ASN A 37 -9.08 32.82 -9.93
C ASN A 37 -8.32 31.62 -9.35
N PHE A 38 -6.99 31.72 -9.24
CA PHE A 38 -6.14 30.72 -8.60
C PHE A 38 -6.53 30.51 -7.13
N ILE A 39 -6.68 31.59 -6.34
CA ILE A 39 -7.13 31.48 -4.94
C ILE A 39 -8.54 30.88 -4.84
N ARG A 40 -9.45 31.20 -5.79
CA ARG A 40 -10.77 30.56 -5.83
C ARG A 40 -10.68 29.06 -6.08
N THR A 41 -9.75 28.57 -6.91
CA THR A 41 -9.56 27.13 -7.12
C THR A 41 -9.08 26.42 -5.84
N LEU A 42 -8.18 27.05 -5.09
CA LEU A 42 -7.76 26.56 -3.77
C LEU A 42 -8.90 26.59 -2.75
N ALA A 43 -9.73 27.63 -2.76
CA ALA A 43 -10.89 27.72 -1.88
C ALA A 43 -11.94 26.64 -2.15
N LEU A 44 -12.10 26.23 -3.43
CA LEU A 44 -12.97 25.11 -3.80
C LEU A 44 -12.41 23.77 -3.30
N TYR A 45 -11.09 23.59 -3.38
CA TYR A 45 -10.40 22.42 -2.81
C TYR A 45 -10.55 22.34 -1.29
N ASN A 46 -10.33 23.45 -0.56
CA ASN A 46 -10.50 23.49 0.90
C ASN A 46 -11.93 23.21 1.36
N LYS A 47 -12.93 23.42 0.49
CA LYS A 47 -14.34 23.08 0.74
C LYS A 47 -14.71 21.65 0.30
N ASN A 48 -13.74 20.84 -0.12
CA ASN A 48 -13.93 19.49 -0.67
C ASN A 48 -14.88 19.45 -1.89
N LEU A 49 -15.00 20.55 -2.64
CA LEU A 49 -15.82 20.62 -3.85
C LEU A 49 -15.05 20.17 -5.10
N VAL A 50 -13.73 20.10 -5.00
CA VAL A 50 -12.79 19.76 -6.07
C VAL A 50 -11.79 18.75 -5.51
N SER A 51 -11.61 17.63 -6.20
CA SER A 51 -10.64 16.60 -5.84
C SER A 51 -9.20 17.04 -6.15
N ARG A 52 -8.20 16.33 -5.61
CA ARG A 52 -6.79 16.66 -5.82
C ARG A 52 -6.36 16.62 -7.31
N SER A 53 -6.88 15.66 -8.07
CA SER A 53 -6.62 15.58 -9.52
C SER A 53 -7.23 16.79 -10.24
N GLU A 54 -8.48 17.13 -9.90
CA GLU A 54 -9.17 18.27 -10.50
C GLU A 54 -8.51 19.61 -10.11
N LEU A 55 -8.02 19.75 -8.88
CA LEU A 55 -7.24 20.94 -8.48
C LEU A 55 -5.95 21.04 -9.30
N THR A 56 -5.28 19.92 -9.52
CA THR A 56 -4.05 19.89 -10.32
C THR A 56 -4.34 20.31 -11.76
N ASP A 57 -5.44 19.82 -12.34
CA ASP A 57 -5.87 20.18 -13.69
C ASP A 57 -6.30 21.65 -13.79
N LEU A 58 -6.97 22.17 -12.76
CA LEU A 58 -7.37 23.58 -12.68
C LEU A 58 -6.18 24.53 -12.51
N VAL A 59 -5.14 24.13 -11.76
CA VAL A 59 -3.96 24.97 -11.50
C VAL A 59 -2.93 24.92 -12.64
N THR A 60 -2.87 23.81 -13.37
CA THR A 60 -1.88 23.61 -14.44
C THR A 60 -1.85 24.73 -15.50
N PRO A 61 -2.99 25.26 -16.00
CA PRO A 61 -2.99 26.39 -16.94
C PRO A 61 -2.40 27.68 -16.38
N PHE A 62 -2.57 27.94 -15.07
CA PHE A 62 -2.05 29.14 -14.42
C PHE A 62 -0.52 29.13 -14.32
N LEU A 63 0.07 27.96 -14.12
CA LEU A 63 1.51 27.79 -13.91
C LEU A 63 2.22 27.15 -15.12
N ALA A 64 1.57 27.10 -16.28
CA ALA A 64 2.11 26.47 -17.48
C ALA A 64 3.42 27.14 -17.96
N GLU A 65 3.52 28.45 -17.81
CA GLU A 65 4.73 29.23 -18.15
C GLU A 65 5.85 29.10 -17.10
N HIS A 66 5.54 28.53 -15.92
CA HIS A 66 6.46 28.39 -14.80
C HIS A 66 6.51 26.93 -14.29
N PRO A 67 7.15 26.01 -15.05
CA PRO A 67 7.14 24.58 -14.73
C PRO A 67 7.79 24.24 -13.38
N GLU A 68 8.77 25.04 -12.92
CA GLU A 68 9.37 24.87 -11.60
C GLU A 68 8.41 25.18 -10.45
N LEU A 69 7.56 26.21 -10.61
CA LEU A 69 6.53 26.55 -9.64
C LEU A 69 5.40 25.53 -9.65
N LEU A 70 5.02 25.02 -10.83
CA LEU A 70 4.06 23.93 -10.95
C LEU A 70 4.57 22.65 -10.27
N LYS A 71 5.86 22.34 -10.39
CA LYS A 71 6.49 21.21 -9.69
C LYS A 71 6.45 21.42 -8.18
N GLN A 72 6.91 22.58 -7.68
CA GLN A 72 6.86 22.92 -6.25
C GLN A 72 5.43 22.89 -5.70
N PHE A 73 4.44 23.36 -6.46
CA PHE A 73 3.04 23.31 -6.08
C PHE A 73 2.51 21.88 -6.02
N LYS A 74 2.85 21.02 -6.98
CA LYS A 74 2.54 19.58 -6.94
C LYS A 74 3.24 18.88 -5.79
N ASP A 75 4.47 19.29 -5.46
CA ASP A 75 5.25 18.77 -4.34
C ASP A 75 4.66 19.24 -3.00
N ILE A 76 4.10 20.45 -2.88
CA ILE A 76 3.34 20.88 -1.70
C ILE A 76 2.01 20.13 -1.61
N LEU A 77 1.26 20.02 -2.71
CA LEU A 77 0.04 19.20 -2.73
C LEU A 77 0.33 17.73 -2.43
N GLY A 78 1.54 17.25 -2.71
CA GLY A 78 2.04 15.93 -2.32
C GLY A 78 2.71 15.85 -0.95
N GLY A 79 3.18 16.98 -0.44
CA GLY A 79 3.92 17.14 0.81
C GLY A 79 3.00 17.46 1.99
N LEU A 80 1.82 18.04 1.73
CA LEU A 80 0.65 18.03 2.62
C LEU A 80 0.15 16.59 2.73
N VAL A 81 0.89 15.80 3.50
CA VAL A 81 0.43 14.61 4.22
C VAL A 81 -0.56 13.78 3.39
N THR A 82 -0.07 13.22 2.29
CA THR A 82 -0.33 11.79 2.13
C THR A 82 0.29 11.11 3.34
N ILE A 83 -0.50 10.97 4.41
CA ILE A 83 -0.64 9.64 5.01
C ILE A 83 -0.67 8.69 3.83
N GLY A 84 0.32 7.80 3.75
CA GLY A 84 0.64 7.07 2.53
C GLY A 84 -0.56 6.30 1.99
N LEU A 85 -1.34 6.95 1.14
CA LEU A 85 -2.38 6.39 0.30
C LEU A 85 -1.89 6.42 -1.14
N HIS A 86 -0.64 5.99 -1.33
CA HIS A 86 -0.31 5.39 -2.61
C HIS A 86 -0.87 3.97 -2.54
N PRO A 87 -1.69 3.50 -3.51
CA PRO A 87 -1.81 2.07 -3.70
C PRO A 87 -0.38 1.57 -3.79
N ARG A 88 -0.01 0.70 -2.87
CA ARG A 88 1.30 0.09 -2.84
C ARG A 88 1.49 -0.53 -4.22
N LYS A 89 2.20 0.15 -5.13
CA LYS A 89 2.99 -0.57 -6.12
C LYS A 89 3.77 -1.52 -5.24
N GLN A 90 3.51 -2.82 -5.40
CA GLN A 90 4.20 -3.88 -4.67
C GLN A 90 5.62 -3.39 -4.46
N ARG A 91 6.03 -3.24 -3.18
CA ARG A 91 7.38 -2.78 -2.85
C ARG A 91 8.32 -3.52 -3.81
N PRO A 92 9.25 -2.84 -4.50
CA PRO A 92 10.32 -3.54 -5.20
C PRO A 92 10.83 -4.63 -4.26
N LEU A 93 10.97 -5.84 -4.80
CA LEU A 93 11.31 -7.05 -4.06
C LEU A 93 12.63 -6.90 -3.26
N GLU A 94 13.39 -5.84 -3.53
CA GLU A 94 14.66 -5.40 -2.95
C GLU A 94 14.64 -5.16 -1.43
N ASP A 95 13.48 -4.97 -0.81
CA ASP A 95 13.37 -4.77 0.65
C ASP A 95 13.26 -6.10 1.43
N ARG A 96 13.28 -7.25 0.73
CA ARG A 96 13.60 -8.55 1.33
C ARG A 96 15.11 -8.71 1.31
N LEU A 97 15.67 -9.26 2.40
CA LEU A 97 17.05 -9.74 2.61
C LEU A 97 18.04 -9.53 1.44
N PRO A 98 19.25 -8.99 1.69
CA PRO A 98 20.22 -8.59 0.65
C PRO A 98 20.16 -9.47 -0.60
N GLN A 99 19.67 -8.89 -1.70
CA GLN A 99 19.43 -9.59 -2.95
C GLN A 99 20.71 -10.25 -3.51
N ASP A 100 21.87 -9.71 -3.14
CA ASP A 100 23.22 -10.21 -3.44
C ASP A 100 23.47 -11.70 -3.10
N LEU A 101 22.75 -12.29 -2.13
CA LEU A 101 22.95 -13.71 -1.77
C LEU A 101 22.11 -14.67 -2.63
N ALA A 102 20.97 -14.21 -3.15
CA ALA A 102 20.05 -15.04 -3.92
C ALA A 102 20.43 -15.14 -5.40
N GLU A 103 21.17 -14.16 -5.92
CA GLU A 103 21.48 -14.04 -7.35
C GLU A 103 22.57 -15.00 -7.87
N HIS A 104 23.22 -15.77 -6.99
CA HIS A 104 24.35 -16.64 -7.37
C HIS A 104 24.10 -18.15 -7.33
N ILE A 105 22.92 -18.62 -6.91
CA ILE A 105 22.64 -20.07 -6.83
C ILE A 105 21.63 -20.47 -7.90
N ASP A 106 22.06 -21.28 -8.87
CA ASP A 106 21.15 -21.91 -9.83
C ASP A 106 20.42 -23.10 -9.18
N TYR A 107 19.23 -22.83 -8.64
CA TYR A 107 18.38 -23.82 -7.98
C TYR A 107 17.87 -24.94 -8.91
N ASN A 108 18.00 -24.82 -10.23
CA ASN A 108 17.66 -25.91 -11.16
C ASN A 108 18.68 -27.03 -11.14
N THR A 109 19.94 -26.71 -10.82
CA THR A 109 21.02 -27.70 -10.68
C THR A 109 21.06 -28.36 -9.29
N CYS A 110 20.34 -27.78 -8.34
CA CYS A 110 20.27 -28.27 -6.96
C CYS A 110 19.48 -29.58 -6.85
N LYS A 111 19.89 -30.45 -5.92
CA LYS A 111 19.19 -31.72 -5.65
C LYS A 111 17.73 -31.45 -5.26
N GLN A 112 16.80 -31.99 -6.05
CA GLN A 112 15.37 -31.84 -5.85
C GLN A 112 14.84 -32.82 -4.79
N HIS A 113 14.03 -32.32 -3.85
CA HIS A 113 13.29 -33.13 -2.90
C HIS A 113 11.79 -32.80 -3.00
N GLY A 114 11.00 -33.74 -3.53
CA GLY A 114 9.60 -33.48 -3.86
C GLY A 114 9.44 -32.39 -4.93
N VAL A 115 8.25 -31.81 -5.05
CA VAL A 115 7.96 -30.78 -6.06
C VAL A 115 8.60 -29.44 -5.67
N SER A 116 8.50 -29.08 -4.38
CA SER A 116 8.67 -27.70 -3.91
C SER A 116 9.97 -27.44 -3.12
N TYR A 117 10.83 -28.43 -2.89
CA TYR A 117 12.08 -28.23 -2.13
C TYR A 117 13.33 -28.50 -2.95
N ARG A 118 14.38 -27.72 -2.67
CA ARG A 118 15.72 -27.83 -3.27
C ARG A 118 16.78 -27.81 -2.18
N CYS A 119 17.77 -28.67 -2.28
CA CYS A 119 18.93 -28.68 -1.39
C CYS A 119 19.94 -27.62 -1.85
N LEU A 120 20.34 -26.72 -0.96
CA LEU A 120 21.41 -25.76 -1.20
C LEU A 120 22.74 -26.49 -1.46
N PRO A 121 23.60 -25.98 -2.36
CA PRO A 121 24.96 -26.47 -2.53
C PRO A 121 25.76 -26.40 -1.21
N GLU A 122 26.74 -27.27 -1.04
CA GLU A 122 27.62 -27.26 0.14
C GLU A 122 28.42 -25.95 0.23
N ASP A 123 28.79 -25.38 -0.92
CA ASP A 123 29.57 -24.15 -1.06
C ASP A 123 28.74 -22.85 -0.95
N ALA A 124 27.42 -22.95 -0.75
CA ALA A 124 26.56 -21.78 -0.62
C ALA A 124 26.89 -20.99 0.65
N ASN A 125 27.14 -19.68 0.52
CA ASN A 125 27.44 -18.82 1.65
C ASN A 125 26.24 -18.74 2.61
N ARG A 126 26.43 -19.19 3.86
CA ARG A 126 25.36 -19.24 4.86
C ARG A 126 25.49 -18.04 5.79
N PRO A 127 24.44 -17.23 5.95
CA PRO A 127 24.48 -16.11 6.88
C PRO A 127 24.71 -16.63 8.30
N VAL A 128 25.71 -16.07 8.98
CA VAL A 128 26.02 -16.40 10.38
C VAL A 128 25.04 -15.64 11.28
N CYS A 129 24.29 -16.38 12.10
CA CYS A 129 23.37 -15.80 13.07
C CYS A 129 23.99 -15.89 14.47
N SER A 130 24.29 -14.74 15.08
CA SER A 130 24.90 -14.64 16.42
C SER A 130 24.01 -15.16 17.55
N GLY A 131 22.69 -15.28 17.33
CA GLY A 131 21.72 -15.78 18.32
C GLY A 131 21.48 -17.29 18.27
N ARG A 132 22.31 -18.07 17.57
CA ARG A 132 22.06 -19.50 17.35
C ARG A 132 22.54 -20.35 18.52
N THR A 133 21.62 -21.13 19.11
CA THR A 133 21.90 -22.07 20.21
C THR A 133 22.09 -23.50 19.68
N SER A 134 22.69 -24.39 20.46
CA SER A 134 22.90 -25.82 20.10
C SER A 134 21.61 -26.58 19.73
N LEU A 135 20.45 -26.16 20.26
CA LEU A 135 19.15 -26.71 19.86
C LEU A 135 18.76 -26.25 18.44
N CYS A 136 19.08 -25.00 18.08
CA CYS A 136 18.79 -24.44 16.76
C CYS A 136 19.57 -25.15 15.65
N ASP A 137 20.74 -25.70 15.93
CA ASP A 137 21.51 -26.52 14.97
C ASP A 137 20.82 -27.85 14.64
N LYS A 138 20.07 -28.41 15.59
CA LYS A 138 19.38 -29.69 15.43
C LYS A 138 18.02 -29.57 14.75
N VAL A 139 17.32 -28.45 14.95
CA VAL A 139 15.91 -28.30 14.56
C VAL A 139 15.72 -27.40 13.34
N LEU A 140 16.57 -26.38 13.16
CA LEU A 140 16.37 -25.42 12.07
C LEU A 140 16.91 -25.95 10.75
N ASN A 141 16.11 -25.79 9.70
CA ASN A 141 16.49 -26.14 8.35
C ASN A 141 17.54 -25.15 7.82
N ASN A 142 18.75 -25.65 7.57
CA ASN A 142 19.81 -24.90 6.89
C ASN A 142 20.11 -25.41 5.48
N LEU A 143 19.52 -26.55 5.10
CA LEU A 143 19.94 -27.31 3.91
C LEU A 143 18.97 -27.15 2.75
N TYR A 144 17.67 -26.99 3.03
CA TYR A 144 16.65 -26.95 1.99
C TYR A 144 16.02 -25.58 1.91
N VAL A 145 15.72 -25.14 0.69
CA VAL A 145 14.92 -23.95 0.42
C VAL A 145 13.63 -24.34 -0.28
N SER A 146 12.59 -23.55 -0.07
CA SER A 146 11.35 -23.66 -0.84
C SER A 146 11.57 -23.07 -2.22
N PHE A 147 11.36 -23.88 -3.26
CA PHE A 147 11.42 -23.46 -4.65
C PHE A 147 10.01 -23.52 -5.25
N PRO A 148 9.39 -22.37 -5.55
CA PRO A 148 8.06 -22.37 -6.15
C PRO A 148 8.14 -22.90 -7.57
N LYS A 149 7.57 -24.08 -7.83
CA LYS A 149 7.24 -24.48 -9.21
C LYS A 149 5.87 -23.89 -9.55
N TRP A 150 5.88 -22.84 -10.36
CA TRP A 150 4.69 -22.19 -10.91
C TRP A 150 3.92 -23.08 -11.92
N SER A 151 4.32 -24.36 -12.04
CA SER A 151 3.85 -25.31 -13.05
C SER A 151 2.93 -26.39 -12.49
N SER A 152 2.59 -26.41 -11.20
CA SER A 152 1.64 -27.39 -10.66
C SER A 152 0.17 -27.01 -10.86
N GLU A 153 -0.10 -25.87 -11.52
CA GLU A 153 -1.42 -25.48 -12.02
C GLU A 153 -1.34 -25.35 -13.54
N ASP A 154 -1.55 -26.45 -14.27
CA ASP A 154 -1.80 -26.43 -15.72
C ASP A 154 -3.20 -25.83 -16.00
N SER A 155 -3.37 -24.57 -15.64
CA SER A 155 -4.50 -23.71 -15.97
C SER A 155 -3.95 -22.29 -15.91
N ALA A 156 -4.11 -21.53 -16.99
CA ALA A 156 -3.73 -20.13 -17.18
C ALA A 156 -3.61 -19.34 -15.86
N PRO A 157 -2.62 -18.43 -15.71
CA PRO A 157 -2.26 -17.80 -14.44
C PRO A 157 -3.52 -17.48 -13.67
N ILE A 158 -3.79 -18.26 -12.62
CA ILE A 158 -4.88 -17.98 -11.70
C ILE A 158 -4.35 -16.80 -10.90
N THR A 159 -4.37 -15.61 -11.52
CA THR A 159 -4.62 -14.39 -10.80
C THR A 159 -5.87 -14.73 -10.01
N SER A 160 -5.74 -14.89 -8.70
CA SER A 160 -6.88 -14.93 -7.78
C SER A 160 -7.93 -14.00 -8.38
N LYS A 161 -9.06 -14.56 -8.85
CA LYS A 161 -10.11 -13.77 -9.51
C LYS A 161 -10.78 -12.98 -8.41
N LYS A 162 -10.08 -11.96 -7.92
CA LYS A 162 -10.51 -11.12 -6.81
C LYS A 162 -11.67 -10.31 -7.32
N SER A 163 -12.73 -10.29 -6.52
CA SER A 163 -13.80 -9.36 -6.76
C SER A 163 -13.25 -7.93 -6.65
N PRO A 164 -13.65 -6.98 -7.50
CA PRO A 164 -13.32 -5.56 -7.30
C PRO A 164 -13.67 -5.07 -5.89
N PHE A 165 -14.70 -5.65 -5.26
CA PHE A 165 -15.08 -5.37 -3.88
C PHE A 165 -14.09 -5.92 -2.86
N GLU A 166 -13.52 -7.10 -3.12
CA GLU A 166 -12.47 -7.71 -2.29
C GLU A 166 -11.17 -6.91 -2.39
N GLU A 167 -10.81 -6.45 -3.58
CA GLU A 167 -9.66 -5.55 -3.76
C GLU A 167 -9.83 -4.23 -3.00
N LEU A 168 -11.04 -3.66 -3.00
CA LEU A 168 -11.34 -2.46 -2.22
C LEU A 168 -11.22 -2.73 -0.72
N MET A 169 -11.72 -3.86 -0.23
CA MET A 169 -11.56 -4.27 1.18
C MET A 169 -10.09 -4.38 1.59
N TYR A 170 -9.25 -4.98 0.74
CA TYR A 170 -7.81 -5.07 1.00
C TYR A 170 -7.14 -3.71 1.03
N ARG A 171 -7.51 -2.81 0.11
CA ARG A 171 -7.00 -1.44 0.12
C ARG A 171 -7.38 -0.76 1.44
N THR A 172 -8.66 -0.75 1.81
CA THR A 172 -9.13 -0.16 3.07
C THR A 172 -8.38 -0.71 4.29
N GLU A 173 -8.09 -2.02 4.34
CA GLU A 173 -7.32 -2.61 5.44
C GLU A 173 -5.85 -2.16 5.45
N ASP A 174 -5.20 -2.13 4.28
CA ASP A 174 -3.83 -1.62 4.15
C ASP A 174 -3.73 -0.15 4.59
N GLU A 175 -4.71 0.68 4.21
CA GLU A 175 -4.78 2.08 4.64
C GLU A 175 -4.89 2.21 6.16
N ARG A 176 -5.80 1.45 6.77
CA ARG A 176 -5.99 1.42 8.23
C ARG A 176 -4.71 1.00 8.94
N PHE A 177 -4.11 -0.08 8.48
CA PHE A 177 -2.87 -0.61 9.04
C PHE A 177 -1.73 0.39 8.99
N GLU A 178 -1.53 1.10 7.88
CA GLU A 178 -0.45 2.09 7.75
C GLU A 178 -0.66 3.29 8.69
N VAL A 179 -1.91 3.73 8.90
CA VAL A 179 -2.21 4.79 9.89
C VAL A 179 -1.93 4.32 11.32
N ASP A 180 -2.38 3.12 11.68
CA ASP A 180 -2.16 2.59 13.03
C ASP A 180 -0.67 2.34 13.29
N ILE A 181 0.07 1.76 12.33
CA ILE A 181 1.52 1.63 12.43
C ILE A 181 2.18 3.00 12.64
N PHE A 182 1.77 4.02 11.90
CA PHE A 182 2.36 5.34 12.05
C PHE A 182 2.15 5.90 13.46
N ILE A 183 0.93 5.78 14.00
CA ILE A 183 0.60 6.23 15.36
C ILE A 183 1.42 5.47 16.41
N GLU A 184 1.50 4.15 16.30
CA GLU A 184 2.27 3.33 17.25
C GLU A 184 3.77 3.63 17.20
N VAL A 185 4.34 3.79 16.00
CA VAL A 185 5.75 4.18 15.84
C VAL A 185 6.02 5.56 16.45
N ASN A 186 5.10 6.52 16.25
CA ASN A 186 5.21 7.85 16.83
C ASN A 186 5.13 7.82 18.36
N LEU A 187 4.20 7.05 18.92
CA LEU A 187 4.04 6.88 20.37
C LEU A 187 5.26 6.23 21.01
N ALA A 188 5.84 5.20 20.38
CA ALA A 188 7.08 4.58 20.82
C ALA A 188 8.24 5.58 20.86
N ALA A 189 8.36 6.42 19.81
CA ALA A 189 9.39 7.47 19.76
C ALA A 189 9.18 8.56 20.83
N ILE A 190 7.94 8.98 21.07
CA ILE A 190 7.59 9.93 22.16
C ILE A 190 8.01 9.35 23.50
N THR A 191 7.64 8.11 23.80
CA THR A 191 7.95 7.43 25.07
C THR A 191 9.46 7.34 25.29
N ALA A 192 10.20 6.97 24.25
CA ALA A 192 11.67 6.89 24.29
C ALA A 192 12.32 8.26 24.53
N LEU A 193 11.86 9.31 23.85
CA LEU A 193 12.39 10.67 24.04
C LEU A 193 11.97 11.29 25.37
N GLU A 194 10.80 10.95 25.92
CA GLU A 194 10.41 11.34 27.29
C GLU A 194 11.31 10.70 28.33
N TYR A 195 11.61 9.41 28.16
CA TYR A 195 12.57 8.72 29.00
C TYR A 195 13.95 9.37 28.91
N ALA A 196 14.42 9.66 27.68
CA ALA A 196 15.68 10.35 27.44
C ALA A 196 15.70 11.70 28.14
N ARG A 197 14.66 12.52 27.93
CA ARG A 197 14.54 13.86 28.50
C ARG A 197 14.68 13.85 30.02
N ARG A 198 13.94 12.97 30.72
CA ARG A 198 14.00 12.86 32.18
C ARG A 198 15.38 12.50 32.71
N LYS A 199 16.17 11.77 31.92
CA LYS A 199 17.54 11.36 32.26
C LYS A 199 18.58 12.41 31.94
N ILE A 200 18.44 13.15 30.84
CA ILE A 200 19.40 14.18 30.43
C ILE A 200 19.19 15.54 31.10
N GLU A 201 17.96 15.88 31.51
CA GLU A 201 17.64 17.16 32.15
C GLU A 201 18.46 17.43 33.43
N PRO A 202 18.75 16.45 34.31
CA PRO A 202 19.67 16.64 35.44
C PRO A 202 21.16 16.52 35.09
N LEU A 203 21.52 16.13 33.86
CA LEU A 203 22.91 15.90 33.44
C LEU A 203 23.52 17.14 32.79
N GLY A 204 24.84 17.26 32.86
CA GLY A 204 25.60 18.23 32.08
C GLY A 204 25.64 17.89 30.59
N HIS A 205 26.12 18.82 29.76
CA HIS A 205 26.08 18.69 28.30
C HIS A 205 26.87 17.47 27.77
N GLU A 206 28.04 17.20 28.35
CA GLU A 206 28.91 16.06 27.98
C GLU A 206 28.30 14.71 28.40
N ASP A 207 27.78 14.64 29.63
CA ASP A 207 27.16 13.41 30.16
C ASP A 207 25.85 13.08 29.41
N ALA A 208 25.09 14.09 29.01
CA ALA A 208 23.90 13.92 28.19
C ALA A 208 24.24 13.36 26.79
N LYS A 209 25.34 13.85 26.20
CA LYS A 209 25.85 13.38 24.90
C LYS A 209 26.23 11.90 24.96
N LYS A 210 26.97 11.52 26.00
CA LYS A 210 27.36 10.13 26.27
C LYS A 210 26.13 9.23 26.52
N PHE A 211 25.18 9.70 27.32
CA PHE A 211 23.93 8.98 27.57
C PHE A 211 23.18 8.70 26.27
N MET A 212 23.08 9.68 25.36
CA MET A 212 22.39 9.49 24.09
C MET A 212 23.15 8.62 23.07
N ALA A 213 24.48 8.53 23.17
CA ALA A 213 25.27 7.64 22.33
C ALA A 213 25.12 6.17 22.76
N ASP A 214 25.11 5.90 24.07
CA ASP A 214 25.17 4.55 24.63
C ASP A 214 23.78 3.96 24.99
N ALA A 215 22.77 4.79 25.21
CA ALA A 215 21.47 4.31 25.65
C ALA A 215 20.55 3.91 24.50
N ASP A 216 20.03 2.68 24.56
CA ASP A 216 18.93 2.21 23.71
C ASP A 216 17.57 2.85 24.04
N LEU A 217 17.53 4.00 24.74
CA LEU A 217 16.36 4.83 25.06
C LEU A 217 15.07 4.11 25.52
N GLY A 218 15.17 2.84 25.96
CA GLY A 218 14.02 1.99 26.20
C GLY A 218 13.23 1.58 24.94
N CYS A 219 13.75 1.79 23.73
CA CYS A 219 13.11 1.45 22.46
C CYS A 219 14.16 1.17 21.38
N SER A 220 13.87 0.25 20.45
CA SER A 220 14.77 0.04 19.31
C SER A 220 15.02 1.35 18.56
N THR A 221 16.30 1.64 18.31
CA THR A 221 16.75 2.81 17.54
C THR A 221 16.06 2.94 16.18
N THR A 222 15.56 1.82 15.63
CA THR A 222 14.79 1.76 14.39
C THR A 222 13.47 2.53 14.46
N PHE A 223 12.71 2.45 15.56
CA PHE A 223 11.43 3.14 15.72
C PHE A 223 11.61 4.65 15.81
N LEU A 224 12.57 5.09 16.64
CA LEU A 224 12.93 6.51 16.73
C LEU A 224 13.40 7.05 15.39
N ALA A 225 14.27 6.33 14.70
CA ALA A 225 14.75 6.72 13.38
C ALA A 225 13.60 6.84 12.36
N ARG A 226 12.65 5.90 12.38
CA ARG A 226 11.49 5.90 11.49
C ARG A 226 10.55 7.07 11.79
N ALA A 227 10.22 7.32 13.05
CA ALA A 227 9.36 8.44 13.45
C ALA A 227 9.98 9.79 13.05
N VAL A 228 11.25 10.02 13.36
CA VAL A 228 11.95 11.28 13.05
C VAL A 228 12.11 11.48 11.55
N LYS A 229 12.47 10.44 10.78
CA LYS A 229 12.53 10.54 9.31
C LYS A 229 11.18 10.81 8.69
N LYS A 230 10.09 10.25 9.25
CA LYS A 230 8.74 10.49 8.74
C LYS A 230 8.25 11.90 9.08
N LEU A 231 8.64 12.46 10.23
CA LEU A 231 8.30 13.82 10.64
C LEU A 231 9.09 14.91 9.88
N TYR A 232 10.38 14.69 9.62
CA TYR A 232 11.29 15.69 9.05
C TYR A 232 11.75 15.40 7.61
N GLY A 233 11.25 14.34 6.99
CA GLY A 233 11.58 13.96 5.61
C GLY A 233 13.08 13.82 5.37
N GLU A 234 13.59 14.51 4.35
CA GLU A 234 15.01 14.51 3.96
C GLU A 234 15.95 15.01 5.07
N HIS A 235 15.45 15.86 5.97
CA HIS A 235 16.22 16.37 7.09
C HIS A 235 16.26 15.41 8.29
N GLY A 236 15.50 14.32 8.26
CA GLY A 236 15.41 13.37 9.37
C GLY A 236 16.76 12.81 9.82
N SER A 237 17.66 12.50 8.88
CA SER A 237 19.01 12.02 9.22
C SER A 237 19.85 13.07 9.95
N LYS A 238 19.72 14.35 9.58
CA LYS A 238 20.41 15.47 10.26
C LYS A 238 19.85 15.67 11.67
N ILE A 239 18.54 15.55 11.85
CA ILE A 239 17.90 15.65 13.16
C ILE A 239 18.28 14.47 14.06
N LEU A 240 18.37 13.25 13.52
CA LEU A 240 18.86 12.09 14.26
C LEU A 240 20.31 12.27 14.74
N PHE A 241 21.15 12.89 13.91
CA PHE A 241 22.51 13.25 14.31
C PHE A 241 22.50 14.34 15.40
N ALA A 242 21.67 15.38 15.26
CA ALA A 242 21.53 16.43 16.25
C ALA A 242 21.00 15.94 17.61
N LEU A 243 20.14 14.91 17.61
CA LEU A 243 19.68 14.25 18.84
C LEU A 243 20.83 13.59 19.62
N LYS A 244 21.87 13.11 18.92
CA LYS A 244 23.07 12.54 19.55
C LYS A 244 24.07 13.61 19.96
N GLU A 245 24.27 14.62 19.10
CA GLU A 245 25.29 15.65 19.34
C GLU A 245 24.89 16.69 20.39
N ASN A 246 23.64 17.16 20.35
CA ASN A 246 23.14 18.23 21.21
C ASN A 246 21.79 17.83 21.84
N PRO A 247 21.77 16.80 22.69
CA PRO A 247 20.53 16.21 23.18
C PRO A 247 19.68 17.16 24.03
N LEU A 248 20.31 18.04 24.83
CA LEU A 248 19.60 19.00 25.68
C LEU A 248 18.73 19.98 24.88
N VAL A 249 19.14 20.30 23.66
CA VAL A 249 18.40 21.22 22.76
C VAL A 249 17.49 20.43 21.82
N ALA A 250 18.01 19.37 21.19
CA ALA A 250 17.29 18.63 20.17
C ALA A 250 16.12 17.80 20.74
N VAL A 251 16.31 17.14 21.90
CA VAL A 251 15.28 16.25 22.47
C VAL A 251 13.99 17.00 22.79
N PRO A 252 13.99 18.14 23.52
CA PRO A 252 12.76 18.88 23.78
C PRO A 252 12.07 19.40 22.52
N MET A 253 12.83 19.83 21.51
CA MET A 253 12.28 20.33 20.25
C MET A 253 11.57 19.24 19.44
N VAL A 254 12.24 18.09 19.26
CA VAL A 254 11.69 16.95 18.53
C VAL A 254 10.51 16.34 19.28
N LEU A 255 10.61 16.21 20.61
CA LEU A 255 9.52 15.70 21.43
C LEU A 255 8.25 16.55 21.32
N ARG A 256 8.38 17.89 21.33
CA ARG A 256 7.24 18.80 21.15
C ARG A 256 6.57 18.57 19.78
N ARG A 257 7.36 18.52 18.70
CA ARG A 257 6.82 18.32 17.34
C ARG A 257 6.18 16.94 17.15
N LEU A 258 6.74 15.88 17.74
CA LEU A 258 6.14 14.54 17.69
C LEU A 258 4.80 14.48 18.43
N ARG A 259 4.65 15.20 19.55
CA ARG A 259 3.37 15.31 20.27
C ARG A 259 2.32 16.07 19.48
N GLU A 260 2.69 17.19 18.85
CA GLU A 260 1.80 17.93 17.94
C GLU A 260 1.34 17.03 16.79
N LYS A 261 2.27 16.29 16.18
CA LYS A 261 1.96 15.32 15.11
C LYS A 261 1.10 14.15 15.60
N ASP A 262 1.27 13.68 16.85
CA ASP A 262 0.44 12.61 17.42
C ASP A 262 -1.03 13.03 17.50
N VAL A 263 -1.29 14.24 17.96
CA VAL A 263 -2.65 14.80 18.05
C VAL A 263 -3.27 14.92 16.65
N GLU A 264 -2.52 15.46 15.69
CA GLU A 264 -2.94 15.57 14.30
C GLU A 264 -3.30 14.20 13.71
N CYS A 265 -2.43 13.19 13.88
CA CYS A 265 -2.64 11.86 13.31
C CYS A 265 -3.78 11.10 13.98
N ARG A 266 -4.01 11.29 15.28
CA ARG A 266 -5.21 10.76 15.97
C ARG A 266 -6.49 11.42 15.45
N GLY A 267 -6.45 12.72 15.13
CA GLY A 267 -7.53 13.44 14.47
C GLY A 267 -7.85 12.85 13.10
N LEU A 268 -6.82 12.73 12.25
CA LEU A 268 -6.95 12.14 10.91
C LEU A 268 -7.47 10.70 10.97
N ARG A 269 -6.99 9.87 11.91
CA ARG A 269 -7.54 8.50 12.10
C ARG A 269 -9.04 8.51 12.38
N LYS A 270 -9.55 9.50 13.14
CA LYS A 270 -10.98 9.60 13.42
C LYS A 270 -11.77 9.89 12.14
N GLU A 271 -11.29 10.81 11.32
CA GLU A 271 -11.91 11.15 10.03
C GLU A 271 -11.87 9.95 9.07
N TYR A 272 -10.73 9.29 8.93
CA TYR A 272 -10.59 8.10 8.10
C TYR A 272 -11.45 6.93 8.57
N ASN A 273 -11.63 6.75 9.88
CA ASN A 273 -12.48 5.69 10.42
C ASN A 273 -13.94 5.81 9.96
N GLU A 274 -14.45 7.02 9.72
CA GLU A 274 -15.80 7.20 9.17
C GLU A 274 -15.86 6.72 7.72
N ILE A 275 -14.86 7.10 6.91
CA ILE A 275 -14.74 6.70 5.50
C ILE A 275 -14.55 5.19 5.37
N TRP A 276 -13.63 4.60 6.13
CA TRP A 276 -13.36 3.17 6.09
C TRP A 276 -14.57 2.35 6.54
N ARG A 277 -15.33 2.84 7.53
CA ARG A 277 -16.57 2.17 7.96
C ARG A 277 -17.60 2.12 6.83
N ASP A 278 -17.83 3.25 6.17
CA ASP A 278 -18.76 3.34 5.03
C ASP A 278 -18.31 2.46 3.86
N GLN A 279 -17.01 2.46 3.54
CA GLN A 279 -16.42 1.57 2.53
C GLN A 279 -16.63 0.09 2.89
N VAL A 280 -16.34 -0.30 4.12
CA VAL A 280 -16.52 -1.69 4.58
C VAL A 280 -18.00 -2.08 4.51
N GLU A 281 -18.91 -1.26 5.03
CA GLU A 281 -20.34 -1.57 5.05
C GLU A 281 -20.91 -1.80 3.65
N LYS A 282 -20.53 -0.96 2.68
CA LYS A 282 -21.03 -1.03 1.29
C LYS A 282 -20.49 -2.22 0.49
N ASN A 283 -19.32 -2.75 0.86
CA ASN A 283 -18.55 -3.68 0.04
C ASN A 283 -18.33 -5.04 0.68
N TYR A 284 -18.44 -5.16 2.00
CA TYR A 284 -18.16 -6.40 2.73
C TYR A 284 -18.96 -7.58 2.17
N LEU A 285 -20.30 -7.50 2.13
CA LEU A 285 -21.12 -8.59 1.61
C LEU A 285 -20.84 -8.91 0.13
N LYS A 286 -20.52 -7.91 -0.68
CA LYS A 286 -20.22 -8.09 -2.12
C LYS A 286 -18.83 -8.69 -2.35
N SER A 287 -17.91 -8.51 -1.41
CA SER A 287 -16.58 -9.12 -1.46
C SER A 287 -16.59 -10.63 -1.19
N LEU A 288 -17.65 -11.14 -0.55
CA LEU A 288 -17.81 -12.56 -0.26
C LEU A 288 -18.17 -13.41 -1.49
N ASP A 289 -18.52 -12.76 -2.61
CA ASP A 289 -18.87 -13.43 -3.86
C ASP A 289 -18.07 -12.86 -5.04
N HIS A 290 -17.09 -13.62 -5.50
CA HIS A 290 -16.28 -13.28 -6.68
C HIS A 290 -16.99 -13.60 -8.01
N GLN A 291 -18.03 -14.43 -7.99
CA GLN A 291 -18.76 -14.86 -9.19
C GLN A 291 -19.94 -13.95 -9.50
N ALA A 292 -20.49 -13.26 -8.49
CA ALA A 292 -21.66 -12.37 -8.61
C ALA A 292 -21.61 -11.44 -9.84
N LEU A 293 -20.46 -10.83 -10.13
CA LEU A 293 -20.31 -9.92 -11.27
C LEU A 293 -20.38 -10.64 -12.61
N THR A 294 -19.73 -11.79 -12.71
CA THR A 294 -19.74 -12.63 -13.92
C THR A 294 -21.14 -13.18 -14.15
N PHE A 295 -21.76 -13.71 -13.10
CA PHE A 295 -23.11 -14.24 -13.12
C PHE A 295 -24.11 -13.18 -13.58
N LYS A 296 -24.10 -11.99 -12.95
CA LYS A 296 -25.00 -10.89 -13.31
C LYS A 296 -24.83 -10.42 -14.76
N ALA A 297 -23.59 -10.38 -15.27
CA ALA A 297 -23.33 -9.98 -16.65
C ALA A 297 -23.80 -11.04 -17.67
N ASN A 298 -23.56 -12.32 -17.39
CA ASN A 298 -23.98 -13.42 -18.24
C ASN A 298 -25.50 -13.58 -18.23
N ASP A 299 -26.14 -13.56 -17.07
CA ASP A 299 -27.59 -13.67 -16.95
C ASP A 299 -28.31 -12.60 -17.77
N VAL A 300 -27.87 -11.35 -17.69
CA VAL A 300 -28.48 -10.25 -18.46
C VAL A 300 -28.36 -10.48 -19.97
N LYS A 301 -27.28 -11.13 -20.44
CA LYS A 301 -27.11 -11.49 -21.85
C LYS A 301 -27.99 -12.68 -22.23
N ASP A 302 -28.03 -13.70 -21.38
CA ASP A 302 -28.66 -14.98 -21.66
C ASP A 302 -30.19 -14.92 -21.56
N ILE A 303 -30.75 -14.09 -20.66
CA ILE A 303 -32.21 -13.91 -20.53
C ILE A 303 -32.82 -12.94 -21.54
N ARG A 304 -32.01 -12.28 -22.38
CA ARG A 304 -32.52 -11.40 -23.45
C ARG A 304 -32.94 -12.23 -24.65
N SER A 305 -33.91 -11.73 -25.42
CA SER A 305 -34.43 -12.40 -26.62
C SER A 305 -33.34 -12.83 -27.59
N LYS A 306 -32.30 -12.00 -27.78
CA LYS A 306 -31.15 -12.34 -28.62
C LYS A 306 -30.31 -13.49 -28.05
N GLY A 307 -30.18 -13.57 -26.73
CA GLY A 307 -29.50 -14.67 -26.04
C GLY A 307 -30.22 -15.99 -26.27
N PHE A 308 -31.55 -16.01 -26.07
CA PHE A 308 -32.38 -17.18 -26.35
C PHE A 308 -32.32 -17.63 -27.82
N ILE A 309 -32.41 -16.70 -28.77
CA ILE A 309 -32.32 -17.01 -30.19
C ILE A 309 -30.96 -17.65 -30.52
N LEU A 310 -29.86 -17.07 -30.03
CA LEU A 310 -28.52 -17.61 -30.24
C LEU A 310 -28.36 -19.02 -29.63
N GLN A 311 -28.91 -19.25 -28.45
CA GLN A 311 -28.88 -20.59 -27.83
C GLN A 311 -29.68 -21.61 -28.66
N LEU A 312 -30.84 -21.24 -29.19
CA LEU A 312 -31.64 -22.10 -30.07
C LEU A 312 -30.93 -22.40 -31.40
N GLU A 313 -30.30 -21.39 -32.00
CA GLU A 313 -29.50 -21.55 -33.22
C GLU A 313 -28.32 -22.51 -32.98
N ASN A 314 -27.59 -22.35 -31.87
CA ASN A 314 -26.49 -23.24 -31.52
C ASN A 314 -26.96 -24.69 -31.32
N ILE A 315 -28.07 -24.91 -30.61
CA ILE A 315 -28.66 -26.26 -30.41
C ILE A 315 -29.09 -26.86 -31.75
N TYR A 316 -29.71 -26.06 -32.62
CA TYR A 316 -30.11 -26.51 -33.95
C TYR A 316 -28.92 -26.91 -34.81
N ASP A 317 -27.86 -26.09 -34.82
CA ASP A 317 -26.64 -26.39 -35.56
C ASP A 317 -25.96 -27.65 -34.99
N GLU A 318 -25.79 -27.77 -33.68
CA GLU A 318 -25.23 -28.97 -33.04
C GLU A 318 -26.02 -30.24 -33.42
N ALA A 319 -27.35 -30.21 -33.35
CA ALA A 319 -28.19 -31.34 -33.74
C ALA A 319 -28.07 -31.68 -35.24
N ARG A 320 -27.97 -30.65 -36.09
CA ARG A 320 -27.74 -30.81 -37.53
C ARG A 320 -26.37 -31.44 -37.81
N TRP A 321 -25.32 -31.05 -37.08
CA TRP A 321 -23.98 -31.65 -37.20
C TRP A 321 -23.99 -33.13 -36.80
N MET A 322 -24.66 -33.50 -35.70
CA MET A 322 -24.79 -34.90 -35.29
C MET A 322 -25.56 -35.75 -36.30
N THR A 323 -26.55 -35.18 -36.98
CA THR A 323 -27.38 -35.88 -37.97
C THR A 323 -26.69 -36.01 -39.34
N THR A 324 -25.81 -35.06 -39.70
CA THR A 324 -25.16 -35.01 -41.02
C THR A 324 -23.78 -35.67 -41.09
N GLY A 325 -23.25 -36.18 -39.97
CA GLY A 325 -22.13 -37.14 -39.98
C GLY A 325 -20.83 -36.65 -40.64
N CYS A 326 -20.52 -35.35 -40.59
CA CYS A 326 -19.30 -34.83 -41.20
C CYS A 326 -18.08 -34.99 -40.28
N THR A 327 -17.30 -36.04 -40.50
CA THR A 327 -16.08 -36.42 -39.76
C THR A 327 -14.82 -35.61 -40.17
N SER A 328 -14.91 -34.30 -40.38
CA SER A 328 -13.70 -33.51 -40.70
C SER A 328 -13.69 -32.07 -40.22
N ARG A 329 -13.35 -31.87 -38.93
CA ARG A 329 -12.29 -30.93 -38.47
C ARG A 329 -11.92 -31.20 -37.00
N PRO A 330 -10.70 -30.83 -36.55
CA PRO A 330 -10.06 -31.43 -35.39
C PRO A 330 -10.79 -31.07 -34.10
N CYS A 331 -11.18 -32.10 -33.38
CA CYS A 331 -11.82 -32.02 -32.08
C CYS A 331 -10.90 -31.28 -31.09
N GLN A 332 -11.27 -30.06 -30.68
CA GLN A 332 -10.80 -29.54 -29.40
C GLN A 332 -11.66 -30.19 -28.31
N HIS A 333 -11.20 -31.35 -27.82
CA HIS A 333 -11.76 -31.98 -26.62
C HIS A 333 -11.64 -31.00 -25.45
N HIS A 334 -12.75 -30.38 -25.04
CA HIS A 334 -12.95 -30.04 -23.64
C HIS A 334 -13.70 -31.21 -23.00
N GLU A 335 -12.95 -32.16 -22.44
CA GLU A 335 -13.51 -33.17 -21.54
C GLU A 335 -14.05 -32.47 -20.28
N PHE A 336 -15.36 -32.20 -20.24
CA PHE A 336 -16.05 -31.97 -18.97
C PHE A 336 -16.38 -33.34 -18.35
N LYS A 337 -15.47 -33.85 -17.52
CA LYS A 337 -15.79 -34.94 -16.59
C LYS A 337 -16.72 -34.42 -15.50
N PHE A 338 -18.02 -34.59 -15.69
CA PHE A 338 -18.96 -34.58 -14.58
C PHE A 338 -18.73 -35.83 -13.72
N LEU A 339 -18.10 -35.65 -12.56
CA LEU A 339 -18.12 -36.63 -11.48
C LEU A 339 -19.56 -36.76 -10.98
N ARG A 340 -20.29 -37.73 -11.53
CA ARG A 340 -21.58 -38.15 -11.01
C ARG A 340 -21.33 -38.91 -9.71
N PHE A 341 -21.50 -38.24 -8.58
CA PHE A 341 -21.62 -38.90 -7.28
C PHE A 341 -22.87 -39.80 -7.34
N ASN A 342 -22.65 -41.11 -7.44
CA ASN A 342 -23.70 -42.10 -7.20
C ASN A 342 -23.81 -42.32 -5.70
N ILE A 343 -24.85 -41.75 -5.11
CA ILE A 343 -25.35 -42.11 -3.77
C ILE A 343 -26.66 -42.86 -4.01
N TYR A 344 -26.83 -44.01 -3.33
CA TYR A 344 -27.90 -45.04 -3.44
C TYR A 344 -27.69 -46.06 -4.58
N SER A 345 -27.87 -47.38 -4.43
CA SER A 345 -28.52 -48.21 -3.40
C SER A 345 -28.11 -49.68 -3.59
N SER A 346 -27.71 -50.34 -2.49
CA SER A 346 -28.24 -51.61 -1.97
C SER A 346 -28.48 -52.83 -2.89
N LYS A 347 -27.91 -53.96 -2.42
CA LYS A 347 -28.44 -55.34 -2.36
C LYS A 347 -28.25 -56.32 -3.53
N ASP A 348 -27.56 -57.39 -3.13
CA ASP A 348 -27.88 -58.81 -3.31
C ASP A 348 -27.59 -59.54 -4.64
N ALA A 349 -27.07 -60.76 -4.41
CA ALA A 349 -27.23 -62.01 -5.16
C ALA A 349 -26.12 -62.43 -6.16
N ASP A 350 -25.37 -63.43 -5.68
CA ASP A 350 -25.04 -64.73 -6.31
C ASP A 350 -24.18 -64.78 -7.59
N GLU A 351 -22.94 -65.28 -7.45
CA GLU A 351 -22.60 -66.71 -7.69
C GLU A 351 -21.25 -67.08 -7.02
#